data_AF-A0A5J4N5Z3-F1
#
_entry.id   AF-A0A5J4N5Z3-F1
#
_cell.length_a   1.000
_cell.length_b   1.000
_cell.length_c   1.000
_cell.angle_alpha   90.00
_cell.angle_beta   90.00
_cell.angle_gamma   90.00
#
_symmetry.space_group_name_H-M   'P 1'
#
loop_
_entity.id
_entity.type
_entity.pdbx_description
1 polymer ?
#
loop_
_entity_poly.entity_id
_entity_poly.type
_entity_poly.pdbx_seq_one_letter_code
_entity_poly.pdbx_strand_id
1 'polypeptide(L)'
;MADSGIWTQAASHIRIPSTEDKIFKDECIFSFETPDLADGVFICMRSFLAIGPKLVKKYAAVTGCSVFLQYKIKKEFKKRDQNIDPRPVKLALGVPGGFELPQDRYSVSEQWTLFLIPQGQKLVLPNPIGPTVSAADTTRLMDLGLPANLAKAIIMVQLAESALLVEERASTVAAWEEENMRPVSAHAMNLEQLDNGIRISPSGWKCCACDLKENLWLNLTDGSINCGRRFWDGSGGNNHAVEHYQRTKYPLAVKLGTITTKPFIC
;
A
#
# COMPACT_ATOMS: atom_id res chain seq x y z
N MET A 1 21.11 17.99 23.27
CA MET A 1 21.73 17.90 21.93
C MET A 1 22.19 16.46 21.77
N ALA A 2 21.71 15.75 20.76
CA ALA A 2 22.19 14.40 20.48
C ALA A 2 23.69 14.45 20.19
N ASP A 3 24.46 13.51 20.75
CA ASP A 3 25.88 13.36 20.44
C ASP A 3 26.02 13.00 18.96
N SER A 4 26.30 13.98 18.10
CA SER A 4 26.31 13.82 16.64
C SER A 4 27.34 12.80 16.16
N GLY A 5 28.39 12.56 16.96
CA GLY A 5 29.43 11.57 16.67
C GLY A 5 28.90 10.14 16.63
N ILE A 6 28.01 9.76 17.55
CA ILE A 6 27.53 8.37 17.64
C ILE A 6 26.64 7.98 16.47
N TRP A 7 25.80 8.91 16.00
CA TRP A 7 24.91 8.68 14.87
C TRP A 7 25.68 8.68 13.54
N THR A 8 26.78 9.42 13.47
CA THR A 8 27.73 9.38 12.34
C THR A 8 28.39 8.01 12.24
N GLN A 9 28.83 7.43 13.36
CA GLN A 9 29.36 6.06 13.38
C GLN A 9 28.27 5.04 13.03
N ALA A 10 27.05 5.18 13.56
CA ALA A 10 25.93 4.30 13.26
C ALA A 10 25.61 4.27 11.75
N ALA A 11 25.74 5.40 11.07
CA ALA A 11 25.42 5.53 9.66
C ALA A 11 26.31 4.70 8.72
N SER A 12 27.47 4.21 9.16
CA SER A 12 28.30 3.29 8.37
C SER A 12 27.83 1.83 8.42
N HIS A 13 26.94 1.49 9.35
CA HIS A 13 26.46 0.13 9.59
C HIS A 13 25.05 -0.16 9.02
N ILE A 14 24.44 0.83 8.37
CA ILE A 14 23.10 0.77 7.79
C ILE A 14 23.13 0.64 6.27
N ARG A 15 22.00 0.24 5.70
CA ARG A 15 21.74 0.22 4.26
C ARG A 15 20.56 1.12 3.95
N ILE A 16 20.64 1.85 2.84
CA ILE A 16 19.49 2.58 2.31
C ILE A 16 18.66 1.58 1.50
N PRO A 17 17.34 1.41 1.79
CA PRO A 17 16.49 0.54 0.98
C PRO A 17 16.50 0.93 -0.49
N SER A 18 16.49 -0.06 -1.36
CA SER A 18 16.26 0.05 -2.80
C SER A 18 14.81 -0.31 -3.14
N THR A 19 14.42 -0.19 -4.41
CA THR A 19 13.08 -0.55 -4.89
C THR A 19 12.78 -2.05 -4.83
N GLU A 20 13.81 -2.89 -4.79
CA GLU A 20 13.67 -4.35 -4.73
C GLU A 20 13.61 -4.88 -3.28
N ASP A 21 13.92 -4.02 -2.31
CA ASP A 21 13.98 -4.42 -0.91
C ASP A 21 12.59 -4.59 -0.30
N LYS A 22 12.39 -5.76 0.29
CA LYS A 22 11.23 -6.05 1.12
C LYS A 22 11.47 -5.56 2.54
N ILE A 23 10.56 -4.73 3.05
CA ILE A 23 10.61 -4.20 4.40
C ILE A 23 9.56 -4.93 5.25
N PHE A 24 10.02 -5.71 6.21
CA PHE A 24 9.18 -6.48 7.12
C PHE A 24 9.09 -5.74 8.45
N LYS A 25 7.91 -5.16 8.74
CA LYS A 25 7.69 -4.32 9.93
C LYS A 25 6.49 -4.72 10.78
N ASP A 26 5.75 -5.75 10.40
CA ASP A 26 4.44 -6.10 10.98
C ASP A 26 4.54 -7.19 12.03
N GLU A 27 5.58 -8.03 11.96
CA GLU A 27 5.81 -9.13 12.90
C GLU A 27 7.30 -9.47 12.98
N CYS A 28 7.73 -9.97 14.14
CA CYS A 28 9.06 -10.52 14.32
C CYS A 28 9.26 -11.79 13.46
N ILE A 29 10.42 -11.91 12.80
CA ILE A 29 10.74 -13.10 11.98
C ILE A 29 10.93 -14.41 12.79
N PHE A 30 11.07 -14.32 14.11
CA PHE A 30 11.33 -15.47 14.98
C PHE A 30 10.21 -15.76 15.99
N SER A 31 9.21 -14.88 16.10
CA SER A 31 8.14 -14.96 17.09
C SER A 31 6.91 -14.18 16.62
N PHE A 32 5.74 -14.43 17.20
CA PHE A 32 4.51 -13.70 16.90
C PHE A 32 4.43 -12.31 17.57
N GLU A 33 5.56 -11.66 17.84
CA GLU A 33 5.60 -10.32 18.43
C GLU A 33 5.36 -9.27 17.33
N THR A 34 4.37 -8.42 17.53
CA THR A 34 3.90 -7.41 16.57
C THR A 34 4.09 -5.98 17.12
N PRO A 35 4.03 -4.93 16.27
CA PRO A 35 4.17 -3.54 16.69
C PRO A 35 3.21 -3.09 17.80
N ASP A 36 2.01 -3.67 17.88
CA ASP A 36 0.98 -3.33 18.86
C ASP A 36 1.09 -4.12 20.18
N LEU A 37 2.10 -4.99 20.31
CA LEU A 37 2.40 -5.75 21.53
C LEU A 37 3.64 -5.21 22.25
N ALA A 38 3.56 -5.13 23.58
CA ALA A 38 4.68 -4.79 24.47
C ALA A 38 5.52 -3.57 24.01
N ASP A 39 6.73 -3.80 23.52
CA ASP A 39 7.68 -2.79 23.04
C ASP A 39 7.78 -2.72 21.51
N GLY A 40 6.77 -3.22 20.81
CA GLY A 40 6.75 -3.26 19.34
C GLY A 40 7.86 -4.15 18.78
N VAL A 41 8.30 -3.85 17.56
CA VAL A 41 9.34 -4.62 16.86
C VAL A 41 10.52 -3.74 16.48
N PHE A 42 11.70 -4.34 16.36
CA PHE A 42 12.95 -3.67 16.02
C PHE A 42 13.39 -4.07 14.62
N ILE A 43 13.27 -3.14 13.68
CA ILE A 43 13.64 -3.34 12.28
C ILE A 43 15.15 -3.12 12.15
N CYS A 44 15.91 -4.15 11.75
CA CYS A 44 17.34 -3.99 11.52
C CYS A 44 17.57 -3.10 10.29
N MET A 45 18.30 -2.00 10.45
CA MET A 45 18.55 -1.01 9.39
C MET A 45 19.54 -1.48 8.31
N ARG A 46 19.91 -2.77 8.31
CA ARG A 46 20.75 -3.42 7.29
C ARG A 46 19.96 -4.45 6.46
N SER A 47 19.19 -5.31 7.13
CA SER A 47 18.42 -6.39 6.50
C SER A 47 16.93 -6.10 6.36
N PHE A 48 16.41 -5.06 7.02
CA PHE A 48 15.00 -4.67 7.03
C PHE A 48 14.03 -5.74 7.55
N LEU A 49 14.55 -6.63 8.40
CA LEU A 49 13.78 -7.62 9.13
C LEU A 49 13.38 -7.07 10.51
N ALA A 50 12.12 -7.25 10.89
CA ALA A 50 11.62 -6.97 12.23
C ALA A 50 12.00 -8.08 13.21
N ILE A 51 12.52 -7.69 14.37
CA ILE A 51 12.95 -8.58 15.44
C ILE A 51 12.25 -8.18 16.74
N GLY A 52 11.72 -9.16 17.46
CA GLY A 52 11.05 -8.95 18.73
C GLY A 52 12.00 -8.48 19.83
N PRO A 53 11.49 -7.74 20.83
CA PRO A 53 12.28 -7.13 21.91
C PRO A 53 13.10 -8.16 22.69
N LYS A 54 12.60 -9.39 22.85
CA LYS A 54 13.29 -10.47 23.56
C LYS A 54 14.53 -10.98 22.83
N LEU A 55 14.53 -10.92 21.50
CA LEU A 55 15.54 -11.54 20.65
C LEU A 55 16.51 -10.52 20.02
N VAL A 56 16.16 -9.23 19.97
CA VAL A 56 16.93 -8.21 19.27
C VAL A 56 18.39 -8.12 19.71
N LYS A 57 18.69 -8.25 21.02
CA LYS A 57 20.08 -8.23 21.52
C LYS A 57 20.88 -9.44 21.03
N LYS A 58 20.27 -10.63 21.03
CA LYS A 58 20.91 -11.86 20.54
C LYS A 58 21.12 -11.78 19.03
N TYR A 59 20.12 -11.30 18.29
CA TYR A 59 20.21 -11.08 16.85
C TYR A 59 21.33 -10.09 16.50
N ALA A 60 21.42 -8.96 17.21
CA ALA A 60 22.48 -7.97 17.05
C ALA A 60 23.87 -8.58 17.25
N ALA A 61 24.05 -9.39 18.30
CA ALA A 61 25.31 -10.06 18.58
C ALA A 61 25.73 -11.07 17.49
N VAL A 62 24.77 -11.82 16.93
CA VAL A 62 25.04 -12.83 15.89
C VAL A 62 25.29 -12.20 14.52
N THR A 63 24.54 -11.17 14.16
CA THR A 63 24.57 -10.57 12.81
C THR A 63 25.52 -9.37 12.69
N GLY A 64 25.96 -8.82 13.82
CA GLY A 64 26.68 -7.54 13.86
C GLY A 64 25.83 -6.34 13.42
N CYS A 65 24.49 -6.47 13.39
CA CYS A 65 23.58 -5.34 13.21
C CYS A 65 23.49 -4.57 14.53
N SER A 66 23.85 -3.28 14.52
CA SER A 66 23.86 -2.43 15.72
C SER A 66 22.81 -1.33 15.68
N VAL A 67 22.21 -1.06 14.52
CA VAL A 67 21.27 0.05 14.32
C VAL A 67 19.89 -0.52 13.99
N PHE A 68 18.91 -0.18 14.82
CA PHE A 68 17.55 -0.67 14.70
C PHE A 68 16.55 0.49 14.75
N LEU A 69 15.47 0.34 14.01
CA LEU A 69 14.33 1.23 14.09
C LEU A 69 13.19 0.49 14.80
N GLN A 70 12.86 0.93 16.01
CA GLN A 70 11.71 0.42 16.74
C GLN A 70 10.44 1.02 16.15
N TYR A 71 9.52 0.15 15.75
CA TYR A 71 8.16 0.49 15.34
C TYR A 71 7.18 -0.04 16.38
N LYS A 72 6.43 0.88 17.01
CA LYS A 72 5.47 0.56 18.05
C LYS A 72 4.14 1.24 17.77
N ILE A 73 3.06 0.49 17.88
CA ILE A 73 1.69 0.98 17.77
C ILE A 73 1.13 1.14 19.19
N LYS A 74 0.62 2.34 19.48
CA LYS A 74 -0.07 2.67 20.73
C LYS A 74 -1.56 2.73 20.50
N LYS A 75 -2.32 2.02 21.34
CA LYS A 75 -3.78 2.06 21.37
C LYS A 75 -4.21 2.91 22.57
N GLU A 76 -4.78 4.08 22.30
CA GLU A 76 -5.31 4.99 23.31
C GLU A 76 -6.82 4.79 23.40
N PHE A 77 -7.30 4.13 24.46
CA PHE A 77 -8.72 3.88 24.65
C PHE A 77 -9.45 5.17 25.00
N LYS A 78 -10.57 5.43 24.32
CA LYS A 78 -11.45 6.55 24.65
C LYS A 78 -11.98 6.36 26.07
N LYS A 79 -11.88 7.41 26.88
CA LYS A 79 -12.46 7.39 28.24
C LYS A 79 -13.98 7.24 28.11
N ARG A 80 -14.56 6.24 28.76
CA ARG A 80 -16.02 6.11 28.86
C ARG A 80 -16.54 7.20 29.80
N ASP A 81 -17.50 7.97 29.33
CA ASP A 81 -18.21 8.93 30.14
C ASP A 81 -19.11 8.17 31.14
N GLN A 82 -18.86 8.31 32.45
CA GLN A 82 -19.56 7.53 33.47
C GLN A 82 -21.04 7.91 33.64
N ASN A 83 -21.47 9.02 33.02
CA ASN A 83 -22.81 9.59 33.13
C ASN A 83 -23.79 9.15 32.01
N ILE A 84 -23.35 8.35 31.04
CA ILE A 84 -24.22 7.86 29.95
C ILE A 84 -24.48 6.37 30.19
N ASP A 85 -25.75 5.96 30.36
CA ASP A 85 -26.09 4.52 30.49
C ASP A 85 -25.62 3.81 29.20
N PRO A 86 -24.63 2.90 29.30
CA PRO A 86 -23.91 2.38 28.14
C PRO A 86 -24.71 1.31 27.37
N ARG A 87 -26.00 1.14 27.66
CA ARG A 87 -26.83 0.12 27.01
C ARG A 87 -27.22 0.57 25.59
N PRO A 88 -26.81 -0.17 24.55
CA PRO A 88 -27.23 0.14 23.18
C PRO A 88 -28.75 0.02 23.09
N VAL A 89 -29.39 1.07 22.59
CA VAL A 89 -30.85 1.17 22.40
C VAL A 89 -31.29 0.46 21.11
N LYS A 90 -30.34 0.17 20.21
CA LYS A 90 -30.54 -0.51 18.92
C LYS A 90 -29.64 -1.74 18.79
N LEU A 91 -30.21 -2.82 18.26
CA LEU A 91 -29.51 -4.04 17.86
C LEU A 91 -28.81 -3.87 16.49
N ALA A 92 -28.00 -2.84 16.33
CA ALA A 92 -27.24 -2.58 15.11
C ALA A 92 -25.83 -2.10 15.47
N LEU A 93 -24.81 -2.51 14.70
CA LEU A 93 -23.41 -2.14 14.90
C LEU A 93 -23.10 -0.82 14.17
N GLY A 94 -22.39 0.10 14.82
CA GLY A 94 -21.86 1.32 14.20
C GLY A 94 -22.89 2.40 13.85
N VAL A 95 -24.10 2.35 14.42
CA VAL A 95 -25.16 3.36 14.20
C VAL A 95 -25.44 4.17 15.47
N PRO A 96 -25.98 5.41 15.37
CA PRO A 96 -26.39 6.18 16.54
C PRO A 96 -27.41 5.43 17.40
N GLY A 97 -27.01 5.13 18.65
CA GLY A 97 -27.78 4.32 19.61
C GLY A 97 -27.57 2.80 19.51
N GLY A 98 -26.67 2.33 18.64
CA GLY A 98 -26.30 0.93 18.46
C GLY A 98 -25.03 0.50 19.22
N PHE A 99 -24.54 -0.71 18.95
CA PHE A 99 -23.27 -1.22 19.50
C PHE A 99 -22.06 -0.55 18.83
N GLU A 100 -21.09 -0.11 19.62
CA GLU A 100 -19.82 0.43 19.10
C GLU A 100 -18.99 -0.65 18.41
N LEU A 101 -18.35 -0.31 17.29
CA LEU A 101 -17.40 -1.22 16.66
C LEU A 101 -16.12 -1.27 17.50
N PRO A 102 -15.42 -2.42 17.55
CA PRO A 102 -14.17 -2.56 18.32
C PRO A 102 -13.13 -1.46 18.04
N GLN A 103 -13.06 -1.01 16.78
CA GLN A 103 -12.17 0.05 16.29
C GLN A 103 -12.54 1.45 16.79
N ASP A 104 -13.81 1.69 17.15
CA ASP A 104 -14.27 3.00 17.62
C ASP A 104 -13.85 3.25 19.08
N ARG A 105 -13.43 2.20 19.79
CA ARG A 105 -13.09 2.22 21.22
C ARG A 105 -11.71 2.80 21.52
N TYR A 106 -10.83 2.90 20.53
CA TYR A 106 -9.46 3.41 20.71
C TYR A 106 -8.99 4.21 19.50
N SER A 107 -8.14 5.21 19.74
CA SER A 107 -7.29 5.79 18.71
C SER A 107 -6.00 5.00 18.59
N VAL A 108 -5.50 4.88 17.36
CA VAL A 108 -4.22 4.24 17.06
C VAL A 108 -3.22 5.32 16.73
N SER A 109 -2.07 5.31 17.40
CA SER A 109 -0.94 6.17 17.06
C SER A 109 0.32 5.34 16.87
N GLU A 110 1.15 5.75 15.92
CA GLU A 110 2.46 5.15 15.71
C GLU A 110 3.51 5.84 16.57
N GLN A 111 4.56 5.10 16.93
CA GLN A 111 5.75 5.65 17.53
C GLN A 111 6.98 4.99 16.89
N TRP A 112 7.89 5.84 16.43
CA TRP A 112 9.15 5.45 15.83
C TRP A 112 10.32 5.87 16.73
N THR A 113 11.28 4.98 16.93
CA THR A 113 12.46 5.29 17.77
C THR A 113 13.69 4.59 17.20
N LEU A 114 14.74 5.34 16.93
CA LEU A 114 16.04 4.82 16.51
C LEU A 114 16.79 4.30 17.73
N PHE A 115 17.36 3.10 17.64
CA PHE A 115 18.11 2.44 18.71
C PHE A 115 19.49 2.00 18.23
N LEU A 116 20.48 2.17 19.11
CA LEU A 116 21.79 1.53 19.02
C LEU A 116 21.88 0.40 20.03
N ILE A 117 22.15 -0.81 19.53
CA ILE A 117 22.29 -2.03 20.32
C ILE A 117 23.71 -2.57 20.11
N PRO A 118 24.46 -2.88 21.20
CA PRO A 118 24.02 -2.99 22.58
C PRO A 118 24.12 -1.70 23.42
N GLN A 119 24.61 -0.58 22.86
CA GLN A 119 24.94 0.65 23.60
C GLN A 119 23.74 1.25 24.36
N GLY A 120 22.51 0.99 23.91
CA GLY A 120 21.27 1.42 24.57
C GLY A 120 20.86 2.85 24.24
N GLN A 121 21.62 3.55 23.40
CA GLN A 121 21.28 4.89 22.95
C GLN A 121 20.02 4.87 22.10
N LYS A 122 19.10 5.80 22.35
CA LYS A 122 17.83 5.89 21.64
C LYS A 122 17.48 7.33 21.27
N LEU A 123 16.81 7.50 20.13
CA LEU A 123 16.31 8.78 19.64
C LEU A 123 14.88 8.60 19.14
N VAL A 124 13.93 9.28 19.77
CA VAL A 124 12.53 9.28 19.31
C VAL A 124 12.44 10.07 18.01
N LEU A 125 11.76 9.51 17.02
CA LEU A 125 11.63 10.08 15.70
C LEU A 125 10.20 10.60 15.48
N PRO A 126 10.02 11.68 14.71
CA PRO A 126 8.71 12.13 14.31
C PRO A 126 8.03 11.08 13.42
N ASN A 127 6.71 10.96 13.56
CA ASN A 127 5.91 10.11 12.69
C ASN A 127 5.85 10.66 11.27
N PRO A 128 5.68 9.80 10.24
CA PRO A 128 5.28 10.24 8.91
C PRO A 128 3.95 11.00 8.98
N ILE A 129 3.93 12.25 8.48
CA ILE A 129 2.73 13.08 8.44
C ILE A 129 2.11 12.95 7.05
N GLY A 130 1.03 12.16 6.93
CA GLY A 130 0.15 12.13 5.77
C GLY A 130 0.76 11.58 4.45
N PRO A 131 -0.08 11.34 3.43
CA PRO A 131 0.30 10.69 2.17
C PRO A 131 1.12 11.57 1.20
N THR A 132 1.49 12.79 1.59
CA THR A 132 2.09 13.80 0.70
C THR A 132 3.60 13.98 0.87
N VAL A 133 4.24 13.26 1.79
CA VAL A 133 5.67 13.42 2.06
C VAL A 133 6.48 12.49 1.16
N SER A 134 7.24 13.08 0.23
CA SER A 134 8.19 12.37 -0.61
C SER A 134 9.29 11.71 0.22
N ALA A 135 9.78 10.54 -0.19
CA ALA A 135 10.94 9.89 0.43
C ALA A 135 12.23 10.75 0.41
N ALA A 136 12.24 11.81 -0.40
CA ALA A 136 13.33 12.79 -0.47
C ALA A 136 13.22 13.90 0.58
N ASP A 137 12.07 14.08 1.23
CA ASP A 137 11.84 15.16 2.19
C ASP A 137 12.39 14.80 3.58
N THR A 138 13.61 15.25 3.85
CA THR A 138 14.32 15.06 5.12
C THR A 138 14.06 16.17 6.14
N THR A 139 13.24 17.18 5.83
CA THR A 139 13.05 18.37 6.68
C THR A 139 12.69 18.03 8.12
N ARG A 140 11.82 17.03 8.31
CA ARG A 140 11.38 16.54 9.63
C ARG A 140 12.50 15.98 10.51
N LEU A 141 13.61 15.54 9.92
CA LEU A 141 14.74 14.97 10.64
C LEU A 141 15.95 15.92 10.71
N MET A 142 15.88 17.11 10.08
CA MET A 142 17.01 18.05 10.04
C MET A 142 17.44 18.50 11.43
N ASP A 143 16.49 18.82 12.30
CA ASP A 143 16.74 19.29 13.67
C ASP A 143 17.36 18.21 14.59
N LEU A 144 17.37 16.95 14.14
CA LEU A 144 17.91 15.82 14.90
C LEU A 144 19.42 15.63 14.68
N GLY A 145 20.03 16.35 13.74
CA GLY A 145 21.47 16.25 13.47
C GLY A 145 21.91 14.88 12.96
N LEU A 146 21.02 14.15 12.27
CA LEU A 146 21.31 12.84 11.71
C LEU A 146 22.09 12.94 10.40
N PRO A 147 23.04 12.03 10.12
CA PRO A 147 23.67 11.91 8.81
C PRO A 147 22.63 11.70 7.69
N ALA A 148 22.88 12.29 6.52
CA ALA A 148 21.92 12.31 5.42
C ALA A 148 21.49 10.90 4.95
N ASN A 149 22.42 9.94 4.89
CA ASN A 149 22.13 8.56 4.51
C ASN A 149 21.24 7.85 5.55
N LEU A 150 21.48 8.08 6.84
CA LEU A 150 20.67 7.52 7.92
C LEU A 150 19.26 8.13 7.93
N ALA A 151 19.16 9.46 7.80
CA ALA A 151 17.87 10.14 7.69
C ALA A 151 17.04 9.63 6.51
N LYS A 152 17.67 9.48 5.32
CA LYS A 152 17.04 8.91 4.13
C LYS A 152 16.55 7.48 4.36
N ALA A 153 17.39 6.62 4.93
CA ALA A 153 17.01 5.23 5.23
C ALA A 153 15.82 5.15 6.20
N ILE A 154 15.80 5.98 7.25
CA ILE A 154 14.69 6.05 8.21
C ILE A 154 13.38 6.41 7.49
N ILE A 155 13.39 7.45 6.65
CA ILE A 155 12.20 7.90 5.92
C ILE A 155 11.69 6.79 4.99
N MET A 156 12.60 6.14 4.26
CA MET A 156 12.22 5.05 3.35
C MET A 156 11.59 3.88 4.11
N VAL A 157 12.11 3.51 5.28
CA VAL A 157 11.52 2.43 6.11
C VAL A 157 10.18 2.85 6.72
N GLN A 158 10.03 4.10 7.18
CA GLN A 158 8.77 4.62 7.72
C GLN A 158 7.67 4.61 6.66
N LEU A 159 7.97 5.06 5.43
CA LEU A 159 7.02 5.21 4.34
C LEU A 159 6.79 3.94 3.53
N ALA A 160 7.67 2.95 3.62
CA ALA A 160 7.51 1.71 2.86
C ALA A 160 6.21 1.00 3.20
N GLU A 161 5.54 0.48 2.18
CA GLU A 161 4.46 -0.48 2.39
C GLU A 161 5.07 -1.78 2.92
N SER A 162 4.37 -2.44 3.85
CA SER A 162 4.83 -3.72 4.38
C SER A 162 4.92 -4.76 3.28
N ALA A 163 6.02 -5.51 3.26
CA ALA A 163 6.18 -6.63 2.34
C ALA A 163 5.08 -7.70 2.53
N LEU A 164 4.66 -7.97 3.76
CA LEU A 164 3.58 -8.93 4.06
C LEU A 164 2.23 -8.44 3.52
N LEU A 165 1.90 -7.16 3.74
CA LEU A 165 0.64 -6.59 3.25
C LEU A 165 0.58 -6.52 1.72
N VAL A 166 1.71 -6.23 1.06
CA VAL A 166 1.81 -6.25 -0.41
C VAL A 166 1.57 -7.66 -0.93
N GLU A 167 2.18 -8.66 -0.30
CA GLU A 167 2.04 -10.07 -0.68
C GLU A 167 0.63 -10.61 -0.43
N GLU A 168 0.03 -10.28 0.72
CA GLU A 168 -1.36 -10.64 1.05
C GLU A 168 -2.35 -10.03 0.05
N ARG A 169 -2.18 -8.75 -0.31
CA ARG A 169 -3.03 -8.10 -1.34
C ARG A 169 -2.85 -8.77 -2.69
N ALA A 170 -1.62 -9.08 -3.10
CA ALA A 170 -1.34 -9.76 -4.35
C ALA A 170 -1.98 -11.16 -4.37
N SER A 171 -1.87 -11.90 -3.27
CA SER A 171 -2.51 -13.21 -3.10
C SER A 171 -4.04 -13.11 -3.11
N THR A 172 -4.62 -12.08 -2.50
CA THR A 172 -6.07 -11.85 -2.48
C THR A 172 -6.60 -11.56 -3.89
N VAL A 173 -5.87 -10.74 -4.66
CA VAL A 173 -6.21 -10.48 -6.07
C VAL A 173 -6.10 -11.76 -6.89
N ALA A 174 -5.04 -12.55 -6.70
CA ALA A 174 -4.85 -13.81 -7.40
C ALA A 174 -5.97 -14.81 -7.08
N ALA A 175 -6.34 -14.96 -5.80
CA ALA A 175 -7.45 -15.82 -5.38
C ALA A 175 -8.79 -15.36 -5.98
N TRP A 176 -9.04 -14.05 -6.03
CA TRP A 176 -10.22 -13.51 -6.69
C TRP A 176 -10.22 -13.76 -8.20
N GLU A 177 -9.06 -13.66 -8.87
CA GLU A 177 -8.93 -13.96 -10.30
C GLU A 177 -9.13 -15.45 -10.60
N GLU A 178 -8.66 -16.34 -9.73
CA GLU A 178 -8.87 -17.80 -9.83
C GLU A 178 -10.35 -18.16 -9.63
N GLU A 179 -11.00 -17.60 -8.61
CA GLU A 179 -12.44 -17.81 -8.37
C GLU A 179 -13.30 -17.23 -9.50
N ASN A 180 -12.86 -16.13 -10.11
CA ASN A 180 -13.51 -15.50 -11.25
C ASN A 180 -12.78 -15.80 -12.57
N MET A 181 -12.46 -17.08 -12.80
CA MET A 181 -11.92 -17.54 -14.07
C MET A 181 -12.76 -16.98 -15.22
N ARG A 182 -12.13 -16.17 -16.08
CA ARG A 182 -12.79 -15.54 -17.21
C ARG A 182 -12.90 -16.57 -18.33
N PRO A 183 -14.09 -17.15 -18.59
CA PRO A 183 -14.21 -18.13 -19.65
C PRO A 183 -13.84 -17.48 -20.99
N VAL A 184 -13.25 -18.26 -21.88
CA VAL A 184 -13.02 -17.81 -23.26
C VAL A 184 -14.36 -17.43 -23.88
N SER A 185 -14.45 -16.21 -24.42
CA SER A 185 -15.68 -15.75 -25.05
C SER A 185 -16.05 -16.64 -26.23
N ALA A 186 -17.34 -16.94 -26.39
CA ALA A 186 -17.86 -17.65 -27.56
C ALA A 186 -17.52 -16.95 -28.91
N HIS A 187 -17.24 -15.64 -28.87
CA HIS A 187 -16.86 -14.87 -30.05
C HIS A 187 -15.36 -14.85 -30.32
N ALA A 188 -14.51 -15.31 -29.39
CA ALA A 188 -13.05 -15.11 -29.48
C ALA A 188 -12.42 -15.74 -30.72
N MET A 189 -12.87 -16.94 -31.12
CA MET A 189 -12.29 -17.69 -32.24
C MET A 189 -12.83 -17.26 -33.61
N ASN A 190 -14.01 -16.64 -33.63
CA ASN A 190 -14.76 -16.32 -34.86
C ASN A 190 -15.08 -14.83 -34.96
N LEU A 191 -14.33 -13.97 -34.26
CA LEU A 191 -14.58 -12.53 -34.30
C LEU A 191 -14.17 -11.97 -35.66
N GLU A 192 -15.12 -11.44 -36.40
CA GLU A 192 -14.84 -10.69 -37.63
C GLU A 192 -14.17 -9.36 -37.28
N GLN A 193 -13.05 -9.06 -37.95
CA GLN A 193 -12.35 -7.78 -37.86
C GLN A 193 -12.40 -7.10 -39.23
N LEU A 194 -12.91 -5.87 -39.26
CA LEU A 194 -13.11 -5.13 -40.50
C LEU A 194 -11.81 -4.50 -40.97
N ASP A 195 -11.53 -4.60 -42.27
CA ASP A 195 -10.45 -3.86 -42.91
C ASP A 195 -10.95 -2.45 -43.31
N ASN A 196 -10.92 -1.53 -42.34
CA ASN A 196 -11.39 -0.15 -42.49
C ASN A 196 -10.24 0.89 -42.45
N GLY A 197 -8.98 0.43 -42.52
CA GLY A 197 -7.80 1.29 -42.55
C GLY A 197 -7.46 1.99 -41.22
N ILE A 198 -8.17 1.71 -40.12
CA ILE A 198 -7.91 2.35 -38.82
C ILE A 198 -6.58 1.84 -38.23
N ARG A 199 -5.78 2.78 -37.70
CA ARG A 199 -4.53 2.51 -36.97
C ARG A 199 -4.62 3.12 -35.58
N ILE A 200 -4.54 2.28 -34.56
CA ILE A 200 -4.64 2.69 -33.16
C ILE A 200 -3.26 3.11 -32.66
N SER A 201 -3.15 4.34 -32.15
CA SER A 201 -1.90 4.83 -31.54
C SER A 201 -1.58 4.08 -30.24
N PRO A 202 -0.32 4.02 -29.79
CA PRO A 202 0.03 3.43 -28.49
C PRO A 202 -0.43 4.24 -27.26
N SER A 203 -0.82 5.50 -27.45
CA SER A 203 -1.25 6.40 -26.37
C SER A 203 -2.05 7.58 -26.93
N GLY A 204 -2.55 8.45 -26.03
CA GLY A 204 -3.23 9.70 -26.40
C GLY A 204 -4.67 9.53 -26.88
N TRP A 205 -5.31 8.42 -26.54
CA TRP A 205 -6.67 8.11 -26.98
C TRP A 205 -7.71 9.06 -26.40
N LYS A 206 -8.80 9.21 -27.14
CA LYS A 206 -9.98 9.97 -26.77
C LYS A 206 -11.21 9.22 -27.25
N CYS A 207 -12.31 9.31 -26.50
CA CYS A 207 -13.60 8.79 -26.95
C CYS A 207 -14.01 9.45 -28.28
N CYS A 208 -14.54 8.67 -29.23
CA CYS A 208 -15.03 9.18 -30.51
C CYS A 208 -16.28 10.07 -30.38
N ALA A 209 -17.01 9.98 -29.27
CA ALA A 209 -18.28 10.67 -29.06
C ALA A 209 -18.27 11.72 -27.91
N CYS A 210 -17.19 11.83 -27.13
CA CYS A 210 -17.05 12.88 -26.10
C CYS A 210 -15.59 13.19 -25.74
N ASP A 211 -15.38 14.05 -24.75
CA ASP A 211 -14.05 14.52 -24.36
C ASP A 211 -13.28 13.64 -23.38
N LEU A 212 -13.83 12.49 -22.98
CA LEU A 212 -13.17 11.58 -22.07
C LEU A 212 -11.90 10.97 -22.70
N LYS A 213 -10.82 10.98 -21.92
CA LYS A 213 -9.50 10.40 -22.26
C LYS A 213 -9.14 9.17 -21.43
N GLU A 214 -10.01 8.82 -20.48
CA GLU A 214 -9.83 7.71 -19.55
C GLU A 214 -11.04 6.78 -19.60
N ASN A 215 -10.89 5.56 -19.09
CA ASN A 215 -11.91 4.51 -19.15
C ASN A 215 -12.42 4.27 -20.59
N LEU A 216 -11.47 4.13 -21.52
CA LEU A 216 -11.73 3.94 -22.94
C LEU A 216 -11.67 2.46 -23.33
N TRP A 217 -12.58 2.07 -24.20
CA TRP A 217 -12.76 0.72 -24.69
C TRP A 217 -12.61 0.70 -26.21
N LEU A 218 -11.65 -0.08 -26.69
CA LEU A 218 -11.40 -0.32 -28.11
C LEU A 218 -12.21 -1.52 -28.55
N ASN A 219 -13.15 -1.33 -29.48
CA ASN A 219 -13.90 -2.44 -30.07
C ASN A 219 -12.98 -3.24 -31.02
N LEU A 220 -12.98 -4.56 -30.88
CA LEU A 220 -12.06 -5.43 -31.62
C LEU A 220 -12.51 -5.73 -33.06
N THR A 221 -13.77 -5.44 -33.40
CA THR A 221 -14.28 -5.64 -34.77
C THR A 221 -13.97 -4.45 -35.67
N ASP A 222 -14.18 -3.22 -35.21
CA ASP A 222 -14.09 -2.03 -36.08
C ASP A 222 -13.05 -0.99 -35.63
N GLY A 223 -12.35 -1.22 -34.52
CA GLY A 223 -11.34 -0.31 -34.01
C GLY A 223 -11.88 0.98 -33.37
N SER A 224 -13.18 1.08 -33.13
CA SER A 224 -13.77 2.27 -32.50
C SER A 224 -13.36 2.40 -31.02
N ILE A 225 -13.06 3.63 -30.59
CA ILE A 225 -12.65 3.93 -29.20
C ILE A 225 -13.76 4.73 -28.52
N ASN A 226 -14.41 4.13 -27.52
CA ASN A 226 -15.54 4.76 -26.83
C ASN A 226 -15.38 4.67 -25.32
N CYS A 227 -15.94 5.64 -24.58
CA CYS A 227 -15.87 5.64 -23.12
C CYS A 227 -16.80 4.57 -22.50
N GLY A 228 -16.41 4.10 -21.31
CA GLY A 228 -17.11 3.06 -20.57
C GLY A 228 -18.49 3.48 -20.05
N ARG A 229 -19.11 2.57 -19.29
CA ARG A 229 -20.45 2.76 -18.74
C ARG A 229 -20.47 3.81 -17.63
N ARG A 230 -21.61 4.48 -17.48
CA ARG A 230 -21.91 5.34 -16.33
C ARG A 230 -22.35 4.47 -15.16
N PHE A 231 -21.78 4.70 -13.98
CA PHE A 231 -22.19 4.06 -12.73
C PHE A 231 -23.28 4.87 -12.03
N TRP A 232 -24.04 4.20 -11.15
CA TRP A 232 -25.18 4.79 -10.43
C TRP A 232 -24.75 5.91 -9.48
N ASP A 233 -23.51 5.88 -8.99
CA ASP A 233 -22.90 6.88 -8.13
C ASP A 233 -22.41 8.13 -8.90
N GLY A 234 -22.63 8.16 -10.22
CA GLY A 234 -22.23 9.26 -11.09
C GLY A 234 -20.80 9.16 -11.65
N SER A 235 -20.01 8.18 -11.21
CA SER A 235 -18.66 7.91 -11.73
C SER A 235 -18.69 7.10 -13.03
N GLY A 236 -17.52 6.88 -13.66
CA GLY A 236 -17.38 6.06 -14.87
C GLY A 236 -17.30 6.86 -16.16
N GLY A 237 -17.97 6.39 -17.22
CA GLY A 237 -18.04 7.06 -18.53
C GLY A 237 -19.46 7.46 -18.93
N ASN A 238 -19.66 7.73 -20.23
CA ASN A 238 -20.93 8.23 -20.79
C ASN A 238 -21.67 7.17 -21.62
N ASN A 239 -21.43 5.87 -21.40
CA ASN A 239 -22.10 4.75 -22.08
C ASN A 239 -21.80 4.58 -23.58
N HIS A 240 -20.98 5.42 -24.21
CA HIS A 240 -20.76 5.35 -25.66
C HIS A 240 -20.26 3.97 -26.16
N ALA A 241 -19.49 3.22 -25.37
CA ALA A 241 -19.06 1.88 -25.77
C ALA A 241 -20.22 0.86 -25.80
N VAL A 242 -21.14 0.94 -24.83
CA VAL A 242 -22.31 0.06 -24.82
C VAL A 242 -23.35 0.48 -25.86
N GLU A 243 -23.52 1.78 -26.10
CA GLU A 243 -24.38 2.31 -27.16
C GLU A 243 -23.84 1.93 -28.55
N HIS A 244 -22.52 1.97 -28.73
CA HIS A 244 -21.86 1.46 -29.93
C HIS A 244 -22.20 -0.02 -30.14
N TYR A 245 -22.00 -0.87 -29.12
CA TYR A 245 -22.39 -2.28 -29.18
C TYR A 245 -23.89 -2.47 -29.48
N GLN A 246 -24.77 -1.67 -28.89
CA GLN A 246 -26.21 -1.79 -29.14
C GLN A 246 -26.55 -1.54 -30.62
N ARG A 247 -25.84 -0.63 -31.28
CA ARG A 247 -26.01 -0.28 -32.70
C ARG A 247 -25.38 -1.29 -33.65
N THR A 248 -24.15 -1.75 -33.37
CA THR A 248 -23.36 -2.58 -34.30
C THR A 248 -23.41 -4.07 -34.00
N LYS A 249 -23.69 -4.43 -32.74
CA LYS A 249 -23.59 -5.78 -32.18
C LYS A 249 -22.17 -6.35 -32.18
N TYR A 250 -21.14 -5.52 -32.29
CA TYR A 250 -19.74 -5.94 -32.21
C TYR A 250 -19.35 -6.32 -30.77
N PRO A 251 -19.16 -7.61 -30.46
CA PRO A 251 -19.35 -8.14 -29.12
C PRO A 251 -18.15 -7.97 -28.19
N LEU A 252 -16.95 -7.76 -28.73
CA LEU A 252 -15.72 -7.74 -27.95
C LEU A 252 -15.03 -6.38 -27.99
N ALA A 253 -14.61 -5.92 -26.81
CA ALA A 253 -13.81 -4.72 -26.65
C ALA A 253 -12.75 -4.93 -25.58
N VAL A 254 -11.61 -4.26 -25.73
CA VAL A 254 -10.50 -4.27 -24.77
C VAL A 254 -10.37 -2.90 -24.12
N LYS A 255 -10.09 -2.87 -22.81
CA LYS A 255 -9.87 -1.61 -22.09
C LYS A 255 -8.48 -1.07 -22.38
N LEU A 256 -8.41 0.13 -22.94
CA LEU A 256 -7.15 0.80 -23.23
C LEU A 256 -6.40 1.14 -21.93
N GLY A 257 -5.07 0.99 -21.95
CA GLY A 257 -4.22 1.10 -20.76
C GLY A 257 -4.04 -0.21 -19.96
N THR A 258 -4.72 -1.31 -20.34
CA THR A 258 -4.58 -2.62 -19.67
C THR A 258 -3.86 -3.68 -20.51
N ILE A 259 -3.46 -3.35 -21.74
CA ILE A 259 -2.75 -4.26 -22.66
C ILE A 259 -1.29 -4.35 -22.21
N THR A 260 -0.84 -5.56 -21.84
CA THR A 260 0.53 -5.84 -21.40
C THR A 260 1.07 -7.10 -22.07
N THR A 261 2.38 -7.32 -22.01
CA THR A 261 3.05 -8.47 -22.63
C THR A 261 2.96 -9.77 -21.83
N LYS A 262 2.27 -9.79 -20.67
CA LYS A 262 2.22 -10.98 -19.82
C LYS A 262 1.43 -12.10 -20.52
N PRO A 263 2.04 -13.28 -20.78
CA PRO A 263 1.30 -14.42 -21.29
C PRO A 263 0.39 -14.99 -20.20
N PHE A 264 -0.86 -15.28 -20.54
CA PHE A 264 -1.72 -16.13 -19.71
C PHE A 264 -1.23 -17.57 -19.84
N ILE A 265 -0.78 -18.16 -18.73
CA ILE A 265 -0.55 -19.61 -18.66
C ILE A 265 -1.96 -20.21 -18.63
N CYS A 266 -2.36 -20.82 -19.75
CA CYS A 266 -3.57 -21.64 -19.83
C CYS A 266 -3.36 -22.97 -19.12
#